data_AF-U3GXE6-F1
#
_entry.id   AF-U3GXE6-F1
#
_cell.length_a   1.000
_cell.length_b   1.000
_cell.length_c   1.000
_cell.angle_alpha   90.00
_cell.angle_beta   90.00
_cell.angle_gamma   90.00
#
_symmetry.space_group_name_H-M   'P 1'
#
loop_
_entity.id
_entity.type
_entity.pdbx_description
1 polymer ?
#
loop_
_entity_poly.entity_id
_entity_poly.type
_entity_poly.pdbx_seq_one_letter_code
_entity_poly.pdbx_strand_id
1 'polypeptide(L)'
;MFKSKLLFYSLIICFLFNFSLNLFSSEIRIQKKLYGITIDDGWYDEVKTKDIIEGIKNLPVKPTVRIVMSKDIRAKDYVSLFKEIHKVAYIMAQPVDSFEMNTYKNVESYKNRFEDSYKYLKDYVDIW
;
A
#
# COMPACT_ATOMS: atom_id res chain seq x y z
N MET A 1 21.50 -44.97 -45.15
CA MET A 1 21.76 -43.51 -45.21
C MET A 1 20.52 -42.64 -44.93
N PHE A 2 19.31 -43.03 -45.34
CA PHE A 2 18.07 -42.26 -45.07
C PHE A 2 17.65 -42.22 -43.58
N LYS A 3 17.77 -43.34 -42.85
CA LYS A 3 17.37 -43.43 -41.43
C LYS A 3 18.19 -42.52 -40.50
N SER A 4 19.49 -42.33 -40.73
CA SER A 4 20.32 -41.48 -39.85
C SER A 4 20.06 -39.97 -40.08
N LYS A 5 19.74 -39.57 -41.32
CA LYS A 5 19.32 -38.19 -41.62
C LYS A 5 17.97 -37.87 -40.96
N LEU A 6 17.03 -38.81 -40.97
CA LEU A 6 15.73 -38.67 -40.31
C LEU A 6 15.89 -38.51 -38.78
N LEU A 7 16.78 -39.31 -38.18
CA LEU A 7 17.09 -39.22 -36.74
C LEU A 7 17.73 -37.88 -36.37
N PHE A 8 18.61 -37.36 -37.24
CA PHE A 8 19.26 -36.07 -37.06
C PHE A 8 18.27 -34.90 -37.13
N TYR A 9 17.35 -34.90 -38.11
CA TYR A 9 16.28 -33.90 -38.17
C TYR A 9 15.35 -33.98 -36.98
N SER A 10 15.02 -35.18 -36.50
CA SER A 10 14.21 -35.35 -35.29
C SER A 10 14.89 -34.74 -34.06
N LEU A 11 16.20 -34.93 -33.90
CA LEU A 11 16.96 -34.34 -32.80
C LEU A 11 17.01 -32.81 -32.87
N ILE A 12 17.18 -32.25 -34.07
CA ILE A 12 17.15 -30.79 -34.27
C ILE A 12 15.77 -30.23 -33.96
N ILE A 13 14.70 -30.88 -34.41
CA ILE A 13 13.33 -30.46 -34.10
C ILE A 13 13.09 -30.51 -32.59
N CYS A 14 13.49 -31.59 -31.91
CA CYS A 14 13.39 -31.69 -30.45
C CYS A 14 14.19 -30.59 -29.75
N PHE A 15 15.40 -30.26 -30.21
CA PHE A 15 16.22 -29.21 -29.63
C PHE A 15 15.59 -27.82 -29.82
N LEU A 16 15.12 -27.51 -31.03
CA LEU A 16 14.43 -26.26 -31.34
C LEU A 16 13.10 -26.13 -30.55
N PHE A 17 12.38 -27.23 -30.34
CA PHE A 17 11.15 -27.25 -29.56
C PHE A 17 11.41 -27.07 -28.06
N ASN A 18 12.47 -27.65 -27.50
CA ASN A 18 12.86 -27.42 -26.11
C ASN A 18 13.42 -26.01 -25.88
N PHE A 19 14.11 -25.45 -26.87
CA PHE A 19 14.62 -24.09 -26.80
C PHE A 19 13.49 -23.05 -26.84
N SER A 20 12.48 -23.25 -27.69
CA SER A 20 11.30 -22.37 -27.75
C SER A 20 10.45 -22.42 -26.48
N LEU A 21 10.28 -23.61 -25.86
CA LEU A 21 9.55 -23.75 -24.59
C LEU A 21 10.21 -22.99 -23.44
N ASN A 22 11.55 -22.99 -23.36
CA ASN A 22 12.25 -22.22 -22.33
C ASN A 22 12.20 -20.71 -22.57
N LEU A 23 12.26 -20.27 -23.83
CA LEU A 23 12.20 -18.84 -24.19
C LEU A 23 10.81 -18.22 -23.94
N PHE A 24 9.75 -19.02 -24.01
CA PHE A 24 8.36 -18.60 -23.73
C PHE A 24 7.91 -18.81 -22.28
N SER A 25 8.79 -19.31 -21.40
CA SER A 25 8.49 -19.43 -19.96
C SER A 25 8.60 -18.07 -19.25
N SER A 26 7.73 -17.13 -19.62
CA SER A 26 7.47 -15.99 -18.75
C SER A 26 6.70 -16.53 -17.54
N GLU A 27 7.35 -16.64 -16.37
CA GLU A 27 6.61 -16.79 -15.13
C GLU A 27 5.54 -15.69 -15.08
N ILE A 28 4.27 -16.08 -15.06
CA ILE A 28 3.18 -15.14 -14.77
C ILE A 28 3.40 -14.70 -13.33
N ARG A 29 4.16 -13.61 -13.14
CA ARG A 29 4.28 -12.95 -11.85
C ARG A 29 2.90 -12.40 -11.53
N ILE A 30 2.13 -13.16 -10.75
CA ILE A 30 0.88 -12.67 -10.17
C ILE A 30 1.26 -11.40 -9.42
N GLN A 31 0.76 -10.26 -9.90
CA GLN A 31 1.03 -8.98 -9.27
C GLN A 31 0.52 -9.05 -7.84
N LYS A 32 1.44 -8.87 -6.87
CA LYS A 32 1.08 -8.90 -5.46
C LYS A 32 0.10 -7.76 -5.19
N LYS A 33 -1.12 -8.12 -4.77
CA LYS A 33 -2.15 -7.13 -4.42
C LYS A 33 -1.73 -6.35 -3.18
N LEU A 34 -1.98 -5.04 -3.18
CA LEU A 34 -1.93 -4.21 -1.99
C LEU A 34 -3.33 -4.18 -1.36
N TYR A 35 -3.39 -4.33 -0.05
CA TYR A 35 -4.63 -4.30 0.72
C TYR A 35 -4.68 -3.01 1.51
N GLY A 36 -5.80 -2.28 1.40
CA GLY A 36 -5.98 -0.95 1.97
C GLY A 36 -7.10 -0.92 3.00
N ILE A 37 -6.93 -0.14 4.06
CA ILE A 37 -7.96 0.20 5.05
C ILE A 37 -7.98 1.72 5.22
N THR A 38 -9.15 2.33 5.39
CA THR A 38 -9.26 3.76 5.69
C THR A 38 -9.64 3.98 7.15
N ILE A 39 -8.71 4.63 7.84
CA ILE A 39 -8.74 5.46 9.04
C ILE A 39 -9.46 6.80 8.94
N ASP A 40 -10.78 6.92 9.08
CA ASP A 40 -11.43 8.24 9.03
C ASP A 40 -11.93 8.69 10.41
N ASP A 41 -11.38 9.80 10.90
CA ASP A 41 -11.73 10.44 12.17
C ASP A 41 -12.74 11.59 11.99
N GLY A 42 -13.31 11.75 10.80
CA GLY A 42 -14.40 12.67 10.49
C GLY A 42 -15.79 12.12 10.82
N TRP A 43 -15.91 10.85 11.20
CA TRP A 43 -17.20 10.16 11.42
C TRP A 43 -17.45 9.95 12.91
N TYR A 44 -18.69 10.20 13.35
CA TYR A 44 -19.13 10.27 14.75
C TYR A 44 -19.27 8.91 15.47
N ASP A 45 -18.64 7.85 14.96
CA ASP A 45 -18.75 6.52 15.55
C ASP A 45 -17.78 6.32 16.72
N GLU A 46 -18.25 5.69 17.79
CA GLU A 46 -17.44 5.41 18.99
C GLU A 46 -16.59 4.11 18.85
N VAL A 47 -15.93 3.92 17.71
CA VAL A 47 -15.03 2.76 17.54
C VAL A 47 -13.71 3.04 18.25
N LYS A 48 -13.37 2.19 19.23
CA LYS A 48 -12.11 2.35 19.97
C LYS A 48 -10.94 1.91 19.08
N THR A 49 -9.84 2.67 19.11
CA THR A 49 -8.60 2.34 18.39
C THR A 49 -8.12 0.90 18.64
N LYS A 50 -8.35 0.37 19.84
CA LYS A 50 -7.99 -1.02 20.19
C LYS A 50 -8.70 -2.05 19.29
N ASP A 51 -9.96 -1.81 18.95
CA ASP A 51 -10.79 -2.75 18.19
C ASP A 51 -10.34 -2.73 16.72
N ILE A 52 -9.95 -1.56 16.21
CA ILE A 52 -9.33 -1.41 14.89
C ILE A 52 -7.99 -2.17 14.82
N ILE A 53 -7.12 -1.99 15.83
CA ILE A 53 -5.81 -2.67 15.89
C ILE A 53 -6.01 -4.19 15.90
N GLU A 54 -6.96 -4.69 16.69
CA GLU A 54 -7.27 -6.11 16.77
C GLU A 54 -7.81 -6.65 15.42
N GLY A 55 -8.69 -5.89 14.76
CA GLY A 55 -9.15 -6.22 13.42
C GLY A 55 -8.01 -6.34 12.40
N ILE A 56 -7.07 -5.38 12.42
CA ILE A 56 -5.91 -5.38 11.51
C ILE A 56 -5.00 -6.58 11.77
N LYS A 57 -4.73 -6.93 13.03
CA LYS A 57 -3.88 -8.08 13.39
C LYS A 57 -4.44 -9.42 12.90
N ASN A 58 -5.75 -9.53 12.77
CA ASN A 58 -6.43 -10.73 12.31
C ASN A 58 -6.46 -10.87 10.77
N LEU A 59 -5.94 -9.89 10.03
CA LEU A 59 -5.82 -9.99 8.57
C LEU A 59 -4.68 -10.93 8.15
N PRO A 60 -4.84 -11.71 7.07
CA PRO A 60 -3.82 -12.63 6.59
C PRO A 60 -2.57 -11.94 6.02
N VAL A 61 -2.62 -10.62 5.84
CA VAL A 61 -1.58 -9.81 5.21
C VAL A 61 -1.50 -8.45 5.91
N LYS A 62 -0.29 -7.91 6.07
CA LYS A 62 -0.07 -6.55 6.59
C LYS A 62 -0.63 -5.51 5.60
N PRO A 63 -1.68 -4.75 5.94
CA PRO A 63 -2.27 -3.78 5.02
C PRO A 63 -1.52 -2.44 5.04
N THR A 64 -1.88 -1.57 4.10
CA THR A 64 -1.62 -0.13 4.17
C THR A 64 -2.88 0.56 4.71
N VAL A 65 -2.75 1.29 5.80
CA VAL A 65 -3.81 2.08 6.40
C VAL A 65 -3.66 3.53 5.95
N ARG A 66 -4.68 4.07 5.27
CA ARG A 66 -4.81 5.50 5.00
C ARG A 66 -5.47 6.15 6.20
N ILE A 67 -4.77 7.06 6.89
CA ILE A 67 -5.34 7.81 8.02
C ILE A 67 -5.67 9.22 7.55
N VAL A 68 -6.97 9.52 7.47
CA VAL A 68 -7.54 10.83 7.12
C VAL A 68 -7.77 11.59 8.42
N MET A 69 -6.96 12.62 8.64
CA MET A 69 -7.09 13.46 9.83
C MET A 69 -8.24 14.47 9.67
N SER A 70 -8.99 14.71 10.74
CA SER A 70 -9.95 15.80 10.81
C SER A 70 -9.24 17.16 10.69
N LYS A 71 -9.89 18.12 10.03
CA LYS A 71 -9.40 19.51 9.98
C LYS A 71 -9.39 20.18 11.37
N ASP A 72 -10.22 19.70 12.29
CA ASP A 72 -10.45 20.33 13.60
C ASP A 72 -9.53 19.76 14.70
N ILE A 73 -8.78 18.69 14.42
CA ILE A 73 -7.87 18.04 15.37
C ILE A 73 -6.42 18.33 14.99
N ARG A 74 -5.60 18.68 15.98
CA ARG A 74 -4.17 19.01 15.79
C ARG A 74 -3.38 17.74 15.48
N ALA A 75 -2.36 17.82 14.63
CA ALA A 75 -1.58 16.65 14.24
C ALA A 75 -0.93 15.92 15.44
N LYS A 76 -0.46 16.66 16.45
CA LYS A 76 0.13 16.06 17.66
C LYS A 76 -0.82 15.14 18.43
N ASP A 77 -2.13 15.39 18.35
CA ASP A 77 -3.13 14.60 19.08
C ASP A 77 -3.33 13.22 18.41
N TYR A 78 -2.88 13.06 17.15
CA TYR A 78 -2.87 11.78 16.42
C TYR A 78 -1.65 10.89 16.72
N VAL A 79 -0.63 11.37 17.45
CA VAL A 79 0.62 10.63 17.68
C VAL A 79 0.37 9.23 18.25
N SER A 80 -0.55 9.11 19.22
CA SER A 80 -0.87 7.81 19.80
C SER A 80 -1.50 6.85 18.78
N LEU A 81 -2.43 7.35 17.95
CA LEU A 81 -3.06 6.54 16.90
C LEU A 81 -2.02 6.05 15.90
N PHE A 82 -1.23 6.97 15.34
CA PHE A 82 -0.22 6.64 14.33
C PHE A 82 0.82 5.66 14.88
N LYS A 83 1.30 5.90 16.09
CA LYS A 83 2.27 5.00 16.75
C LYS A 83 1.73 3.59 16.92
N GLU A 84 0.48 3.42 17.32
CA GLU A 84 -0.10 2.09 17.52
C GLU A 84 -0.44 1.38 16.20
N ILE A 85 -0.98 2.11 15.20
CA ILE A 85 -1.29 1.55 13.88
C ILE A 85 0.00 1.14 13.14
N HIS A 86 1.08 1.92 13.24
CA HIS A 86 2.35 1.63 12.56
C HIS A 86 2.97 0.29 13.01
N LYS A 87 2.65 -0.19 14.21
CA LYS A 87 3.07 -1.52 14.69
C LYS A 87 2.43 -2.68 13.90
N VAL A 88 1.26 -2.46 13.29
CA VAL A 88 0.44 -3.53 12.68
C VAL A 88 0.13 -3.29 11.19
N ALA A 89 0.38 -2.10 10.66
CA ALA A 89 0.14 -1.73 9.27
C ALA A 89 1.23 -0.77 8.75
N TYR A 90 1.30 -0.60 7.43
CA TYR A 90 1.95 0.58 6.84
C TYR A 90 0.99 1.76 6.90
N ILE A 91 1.48 2.98 7.00
CA ILE A 91 0.64 4.18 7.10
C ILE A 91 0.83 5.10 5.90
N MET A 92 -0.29 5.41 5.24
CA MET A 92 -0.44 6.55 4.35
C MET A 92 -1.12 7.69 5.13
N ALA A 93 -0.40 8.78 5.36
CA ALA A 93 -0.95 9.93 6.08
C ALA A 93 -1.70 10.84 5.12
N GLN A 94 -2.88 11.31 5.55
CA GLN A 94 -3.59 12.37 4.86
C GLN A 94 -3.88 13.51 5.85
N PRO A 95 -3.11 14.62 5.81
CA PRO A 95 -3.23 15.73 6.75
C PRO A 95 -4.62 16.33 6.91
N VAL A 96 -5.46 16.23 5.88
CA VAL A 96 -6.86 16.61 5.95
C VAL A 96 -7.68 15.86 4.89
N ASP A 97 -8.96 15.62 5.14
CA ASP A 97 -9.88 15.16 4.07
C ASP A 97 -9.86 16.14 2.88
N SER A 98 -9.76 15.57 1.68
CA SER A 98 -9.94 16.29 0.40
C SER A 98 -11.24 17.08 0.32
N PHE A 99 -12.32 16.60 0.95
CA PHE A 99 -13.59 17.31 1.02
C PHE A 99 -13.46 18.64 1.76
N GLU A 100 -12.64 18.67 2.82
CA GLU A 100 -12.42 19.83 3.68
C GLU A 100 -11.31 20.77 3.17
N MET A 101 -10.61 20.42 2.09
CA MET A 101 -9.53 21.27 1.55
C MET A 101 -10.04 22.64 1.10
N ASN A 102 -11.30 22.76 0.71
CA ASN A 102 -11.93 24.03 0.36
C ASN A 102 -12.08 25.00 1.55
N THR A 103 -11.94 24.53 2.79
CA THR A 103 -12.02 25.36 4.00
C THR A 103 -10.71 26.11 4.27
N TYR A 104 -9.62 25.73 3.62
CA TYR A 104 -8.34 26.41 3.72
C TYR A 104 -8.35 27.70 2.90
N LYS A 105 -7.91 28.79 3.53
CA LYS A 105 -7.91 30.14 2.92
C LYS A 105 -7.10 30.21 1.63
N ASN A 106 -5.98 29.49 1.57
CA ASN A 106 -5.05 29.48 0.46
C ASN A 106 -4.06 28.29 0.58
N VAL A 107 -3.20 28.13 -0.43
CA VAL A 107 -2.15 27.11 -0.47
C VAL A 107 -1.26 27.16 0.77
N GLU A 108 -0.89 28.36 1.23
CA GLU A 108 -0.01 28.52 2.40
C GLU A 108 -0.66 27.99 3.69
N SER A 109 -1.97 28.20 3.87
CA SER A 109 -2.68 27.65 5.02
C SER A 109 -2.71 26.12 5.03
N TYR A 110 -2.82 25.47 3.86
CA TYR A 110 -2.72 24.01 3.77
C TYR A 110 -1.28 23.52 3.96
N LYS A 111 -0.29 24.25 3.42
CA LYS A 111 1.12 23.95 3.62
C LYS A 111 1.48 23.94 5.11
N ASN A 112 1.00 24.91 5.88
CA ASN A 112 1.16 24.93 7.34
C ASN A 112 0.57 23.69 8.02
N ARG A 113 -0.61 23.22 7.57
CA ARG A 113 -1.20 21.97 8.06
C ARG A 113 -0.32 20.77 7.74
N PHE A 114 0.18 20.68 6.50
CA PHE A 114 1.06 19.58 6.09
C PHE A 114 2.36 19.59 6.92
N GLU A 115 2.99 20.75 7.11
CA GLU A 115 4.21 20.89 7.90
C GLU A 115 3.98 20.53 9.38
N ASP A 116 2.84 20.91 9.97
CA ASP A 116 2.45 20.51 11.33
C ASP A 116 2.28 18.98 11.43
N SER A 117 1.58 18.36 10.48
CA SER A 117 1.47 16.90 10.38
C SER A 117 2.84 16.24 10.27
N TYR A 118 3.69 16.72 9.36
CA TYR A 118 5.03 16.19 9.15
C TYR A 118 5.90 16.28 10.39
N LYS A 119 5.85 17.42 11.09
CA LYS A 119 6.61 17.64 12.33
C LYS A 119 6.35 16.59 13.40
N TYR A 120 5.09 16.18 13.58
CA TYR A 120 4.71 15.26 14.67
C TYR A 120 4.61 13.81 14.25
N LEU A 121 4.33 13.51 12.98
CA LEU A 121 3.90 12.18 12.56
C LEU A 121 4.91 11.45 11.66
N LYS A 122 5.92 12.14 11.11
CA LYS A 122 6.87 11.56 10.13
C LYS A 122 7.53 10.25 10.53
N ASP A 123 7.79 10.03 11.82
CA ASP A 123 8.45 8.81 12.31
C ASP A 123 7.51 7.59 12.32
N TYR A 124 6.23 7.79 12.01
CA TYR A 124 5.18 6.77 11.98
C TYR A 124 4.51 6.65 10.60
N VAL A 125 5.01 7.35 9.58
CA VAL A 125 4.36 7.45 8.26
C VAL A 125 5.27 6.85 7.19
N ASP A 126 4.73 5.90 6.43
CA ASP A 126 5.43 5.27 5.31
C ASP A 126 5.20 6.04 3.99
N ILE A 127 4.04 6.68 3.83
CA ILE A 127 3.62 7.38 2.61
C ILE A 127 2.91 8.70 2.98
N TRP A 128 3.30 9.79 2.33
CA TRP A 128 2.69 11.12 2.44
C TRP A 128 1.82 11.46 1.24
#